data_AF-A0A2W7AXN8-F1
#
_entry.id   AF-A0A2W7AXN8-F1
#
_cell.length_a   1.000
_cell.length_b   1.000
_cell.length_c   1.000
_cell.angle_alpha   90.00
_cell.angle_beta   90.00
_cell.angle_gamma   90.00
#
_symmetry.space_group_name_H-M   'P 1'
#
loop_
_entity.id
_entity.type
_entity.pdbx_description
1 polymer ?
#
loop_
_entity_poly.entity_id
_entity_poly.type
_entity_poly.pdbx_seq_one_letter_code
_entity_poly.pdbx_strand_id
1 'polypeptide(L)'
;VATVAIFTPSFLFIMFASPFLLRLRQNPWVKSFLKGVLPGVLGAIAAAAIPLAAAALLQPTVPRTVVAVTVGVAALVALVRFRRPTWQLVPAGAVVGLIAGAIV
;
A
#
# COMPACT_ATOMS: atom_id res chain seq x y z
N VAL A 1 -25.05 -3.35 -10.12
CA VAL A 1 -25.32 -4.55 -9.27
C VAL A 1 -24.07 -5.02 -8.54
N ALA A 2 -22.94 -5.28 -9.22
CA ALA A 2 -21.68 -5.72 -8.58
C ALA A 2 -21.18 -4.77 -7.47
N THR A 3 -21.23 -3.45 -7.68
CA THR A 3 -20.83 -2.46 -6.66
C THR A 3 -21.68 -2.56 -5.40
N VAL A 4 -23.01 -2.66 -5.54
CA VAL A 4 -23.89 -2.79 -4.36
C VAL A 4 -23.59 -4.10 -3.63
N ALA A 5 -23.49 -5.23 -4.35
CA ALA A 5 -23.21 -6.53 -3.74
C ALA A 5 -21.87 -6.60 -2.97
N ILE A 6 -20.83 -5.90 -3.43
CA ILE A 6 -19.50 -5.90 -2.79
C ILE A 6 -19.44 -4.91 -1.61
N PHE A 7 -20.06 -3.73 -1.73
CA PHE A 7 -19.95 -2.67 -0.72
C PHE A 7 -21.01 -2.78 0.40
N THR A 8 -22.21 -3.27 0.09
CA THR A 8 -23.29 -3.47 1.08
C THR A 8 -22.87 -4.31 2.30
N PRO A 9 -22.15 -5.45 2.19
CA PRO A 9 -21.74 -6.21 3.36
C PRO A 9 -20.77 -5.41 4.26
N SER A 10 -19.80 -4.69 3.68
CA SER A 10 -18.89 -3.85 4.47
C SER A 10 -19.63 -2.69 5.16
N PHE A 11 -20.60 -2.08 4.49
CA PHE A 11 -21.43 -1.02 5.07
C PHE A 11 -22.28 -1.53 6.24
N LEU A 12 -22.93 -2.69 6.07
CA LEU A 12 -23.66 -3.36 7.15
C LEU A 12 -22.74 -3.63 8.34
N PHE A 13 -21.55 -4.19 8.07
CA PHE A 13 -20.58 -4.50 9.12
C PHE A 13 -20.16 -3.25 9.89
N ILE A 14 -19.84 -2.15 9.20
CA ILE A 14 -19.44 -0.88 9.83
C ILE A 14 -20.61 -0.26 10.61
N MET A 15 -21.83 -0.28 10.06
CA MET A 15 -23.02 0.24 10.75
C MET A 15 -23.25 -0.48 12.09
N PHE A 16 -23.12 -1.81 12.11
CA PHE A 16 -23.27 -2.58 13.36
C PHE A 16 -22.05 -2.46 14.29
N ALA A 17 -20.84 -2.45 13.74
CA ALA A 17 -19.62 -2.41 14.53
C ALA A 17 -19.31 -1.02 15.11
N SER A 18 -19.66 0.06 14.41
CA SER A 18 -19.36 1.45 14.81
C SER A 18 -19.76 1.79 16.26
N PRO A 19 -21.01 1.58 16.72
CA PRO A 19 -21.39 1.89 18.10
C PRO A 19 -20.63 1.04 19.13
N PHE A 20 -20.34 -0.22 18.80
CA PHE A 20 -19.56 -1.11 19.67
C PHE A 20 -18.10 -0.66 19.78
N LEU A 21 -17.49 -0.30 18.64
CA LEU A 21 -16.13 0.22 18.55
C LEU A 21 -15.96 1.54 19.31
N LEU A 22 -16.96 2.43 19.25
CA LEU A 22 -16.96 3.70 19.99
C LEU A 22 -16.95 3.45 21.51
N ARG A 23 -17.74 2.50 22.01
CA ARG A 23 -17.73 2.11 23.44
C ARG A 23 -16.40 1.49 23.84
N LEU A 24 -15.82 0.65 22.99
CA LEU A 24 -14.54 -0.01 23.24
C LEU A 24 -13.37 1.01 23.28
N ARG A 25 -13.40 2.03 22.42
CA ARG A 25 -12.39 3.11 22.39
C ARG A 25 -12.42 4.03 23.62
N GLN A 26 -13.55 4.12 24.32
CA GLN A 26 -13.67 4.92 25.54
C GLN A 26 -13.00 4.25 26.75
N ASN A 27 -12.73 2.94 26.69
CA ASN A 27 -12.01 2.25 27.76
C ASN A 27 -10.49 2.57 27.72
N PRO A 28 -9.91 3.10 28.81
CA PRO A 28 -8.48 3.44 28.87
C PRO A 28 -7.54 2.26 28.61
N TRP A 29 -7.93 1.02 28.98
CA TRP A 29 -7.15 -0.19 28.72
C TRP A 29 -7.01 -0.47 27.22
N VAL A 30 -8.13 -0.40 26.50
CA VAL A 30 -8.17 -0.61 25.05
C VAL A 30 -7.37 0.48 24.34
N LYS A 31 -7.48 1.73 24.80
CA LYS A 31 -6.68 2.85 24.25
C LYS A 31 -5.17 2.62 24.43
N SER A 32 -4.74 2.06 25.57
CA SER A 32 -3.34 1.72 25.81
C SER A 32 -2.85 0.59 24.88
N PHE A 33 -3.67 -0.46 24.70
CA PHE A 33 -3.38 -1.52 23.73
C PHE A 33 -3.28 -0.97 22.30
N LEU A 34 -4.24 -0.16 21.85
CA LEU A 34 -4.25 0.44 20.51
C LEU A 34 -3.02 1.33 20.25
N LYS A 35 -2.47 1.98 21.28
CA LYS A 35 -1.20 2.73 21.15
C LYS A 35 -0.02 1.80 20.84
N GLY A 36 -0.01 0.58 21.38
CA GLY A 36 0.98 -0.44 21.05
C GLY A 36 0.74 -1.10 19.67
N VAL A 37 -0.50 -1.15 19.21
CA VAL A 37 -0.84 -1.71 17.88
C VAL A 37 -0.31 -0.83 16.74
N LEU A 38 -0.36 0.50 16.85
CA LEU A 38 0.14 1.41 15.81
C LEU A 38 1.59 1.13 15.37
N PRO A 39 2.59 1.06 16.26
CA PRO A 39 3.95 0.69 15.88
C PRO A 39 4.06 -0.75 15.37
N GLY A 40 3.22 -1.67 15.87
CA GLY A 40 3.14 -3.04 15.35
C GLY A 40 2.65 -3.10 13.90
N VAL A 41 1.64 -2.31 13.55
CA VAL A 41 1.14 -2.17 12.17
C VAL A 41 2.21 -1.54 11.28
N LEU A 42 2.92 -0.51 11.75
CA LEU A 42 4.03 0.08 10.99
C LEU A 42 5.12 -0.96 10.72
N GLY A 43 5.46 -1.78 11.72
CA GLY A 43 6.39 -2.90 11.59
C GLY A 43 5.90 -3.95 10.59
N ALA A 44 4.61 -4.31 10.61
CA ALA A 44 4.03 -5.25 9.65
C ALA A 44 4.04 -4.71 8.21
N ILE A 45 3.72 -3.43 8.02
CA ILE A 45 3.82 -2.76 6.71
C ILE A 45 5.27 -2.78 6.23
N ALA A 46 6.23 -2.43 7.09
CA ALA A 46 7.65 -2.46 6.74
C ALA A 46 8.11 -3.89 6.40
N ALA A 47 7.71 -4.89 7.18
CA ALA A 47 8.04 -6.29 6.96
C ALA A 47 7.51 -6.82 5.63
N ALA A 48 6.35 -6.35 5.16
CA ALA A 48 5.83 -6.67 3.84
C ALA A 48 6.53 -5.86 2.73
N ALA A 49 6.82 -4.58 2.99
CA ALA A 49 7.39 -3.67 2.00
C ALA A 49 8.85 -3.98 1.65
N ILE A 50 9.68 -4.37 2.64
CA ILE A 50 11.10 -4.68 2.45
C ILE A 50 11.33 -5.80 1.41
N PRO A 51 10.72 -7.01 1.54
CA PRO A 51 10.90 -8.07 0.55
C PRO A 51 10.27 -7.71 -0.79
N LEU A 52 9.16 -6.96 -0.81
CA LEU A 52 8.56 -6.46 -2.05
C LEU A 52 9.53 -5.52 -2.80
N ALA A 53 10.16 -4.60 -2.08
CA ALA A 53 11.13 -3.68 -2.64
C ALA A 53 12.39 -4.42 -3.13
N ALA A 54 12.88 -5.39 -2.35
CA ALA A 54 14.00 -6.23 -2.76
C ALA A 54 13.68 -7.01 -4.03
N ALA A 55 12.52 -7.66 -4.11
CA ALA A 55 12.09 -8.40 -5.31
C ALA A 55 11.83 -7.49 -6.52
N ALA A 56 11.37 -6.26 -6.30
CA ALA A 56 11.14 -5.29 -7.35
C ALA A 56 12.44 -4.68 -7.90
N LEU A 57 13.44 -4.44 -7.04
CA LEU A 57 14.68 -3.74 -7.40
C LEU A 57 15.82 -4.70 -7.77
N LEU A 58 15.95 -5.84 -7.09
CA LEU A 58 17.03 -6.80 -7.33
C LEU A 58 16.57 -7.83 -8.35
N GLN A 59 16.93 -7.61 -9.62
CA GLN A 59 16.62 -8.53 -10.71
C GLN A 59 17.87 -9.31 -11.13
N PRO A 60 17.71 -10.55 -11.64
CA PRO A 60 18.82 -11.45 -11.95
C PRO A 60 19.75 -10.93 -13.06
N THR A 61 19.31 -9.96 -13.87
CA THR A 61 20.10 -9.33 -14.93
C THR A 61 20.49 -7.89 -14.55
N VAL A 62 21.79 -7.59 -14.58
CA VAL A 62 22.35 -6.24 -14.35
C VAL A 62 21.60 -5.12 -15.09
N PRO A 63 21.20 -5.26 -16.37
CA PRO A 63 20.45 -4.20 -17.05
C PRO A 63 19.01 -3.99 -16.52
N ARG A 64 18.32 -5.04 -16.06
CA ARG A 64 16.96 -4.91 -15.50
C ARG A 64 17.00 -4.15 -14.17
N THR A 65 17.94 -4.49 -13.30
CA THR A 65 18.13 -3.83 -12.00
C THR A 65 18.33 -2.32 -12.14
N VAL A 66 19.11 -1.84 -13.12
CA VAL A 66 19.31 -0.40 -13.35
C VAL A 66 18.01 0.29 -13.81
N VAL A 67 17.22 -0.36 -14.67
CA VAL A 67 15.93 0.19 -15.12
C VAL A 67 14.89 0.17 -13.98
N ALA A 68 14.82 -0.89 -13.20
CA ALA A 68 13.91 -0.97 -12.06
C ALA A 68 14.23 0.05 -10.98
N VAL A 69 15.52 0.27 -10.67
CA VAL A 69 15.96 1.28 -9.71
C VAL A 69 15.66 2.69 -10.23
N THR A 70 15.93 2.99 -11.50
CA THR A 70 15.64 4.33 -12.07
C THR A 70 14.14 4.62 -12.12
N VAL A 71 13.31 3.66 -12.53
CA VAL A 71 11.85 3.78 -12.50
C VAL A 71 11.33 3.90 -11.06
N GLY A 72 11.88 3.12 -10.13
CA GLY A 72 11.55 3.18 -8.70
C GLY A 72 11.87 4.54 -8.08
N VAL A 73 13.05 5.09 -8.36
CA VAL A 73 13.47 6.43 -7.91
C VAL A 73 12.61 7.51 -8.56
N ALA A 74 12.35 7.43 -9.86
CA ALA A 74 11.47 8.37 -10.56
C ALA A 74 10.04 8.37 -9.99
N ALA A 75 9.49 7.18 -9.71
CA ALA A 75 8.18 7.02 -9.08
C ALA A 75 8.17 7.59 -7.65
N LEU A 76 9.20 7.32 -6.85
CA LEU A 76 9.35 7.84 -5.49
C LEU A 76 9.40 9.39 -5.50
N VAL A 77 10.21 9.97 -6.39
CA VAL A 77 10.34 11.43 -6.54
C VAL A 77 9.03 12.05 -7.01
N ALA A 78 8.33 11.42 -7.95
CA ALA A 78 7.02 11.88 -8.41
C ALA A 78 5.97 11.85 -7.28
N LEU A 79 5.98 10.82 -6.43
CA LEU A 79 5.08 10.68 -5.29
C LEU A 79 5.33 11.75 -4.22
N VAL A 80 6.60 11.97 -3.86
CA VAL A 80 7.00 12.91 -2.80
C VAL A 80 6.88 14.36 -3.26
N ARG A 81 7.31 14.69 -4.49
CA ARG A 81 7.42 16.07 -4.97
C ARG A 81 6.14 16.61 -5.61
N PHE A 82 5.38 15.77 -6.31
CA PHE A 82 4.24 16.22 -7.11
C PHE A 82 2.87 15.88 -6.50
N ARG A 83 2.78 15.12 -5.39
CA ARG A 83 1.49 14.73 -4.76
C ARG A 83 0.47 14.22 -5.79
N ARG A 84 0.93 13.59 -6.89
CA ARG A 84 0.04 13.15 -7.98
C ARG A 84 -0.89 12.07 -7.45
N PRO A 85 -2.15 12.06 -7.89
CA PRO A 85 -3.10 11.04 -7.46
C PRO A 85 -2.53 9.67 -7.80
N THR A 86 -2.52 8.76 -6.81
CA THR A 86 -2.01 7.39 -6.92
C THR A 86 -2.63 6.64 -8.12
N TRP A 87 -3.87 7.00 -8.46
CA TRP A 87 -4.58 6.52 -9.65
C TRP A 87 -3.84 6.77 -10.98
N GLN A 88 -3.02 7.82 -11.10
CA GLN A 88 -2.23 8.08 -12.31
C GLN A 88 -0.85 7.41 -12.26
N LEU A 89 -0.24 7.33 -11.07
CA LEU A 89 1.11 6.79 -10.91
C LEU A 89 1.16 5.27 -11.10
N VAL A 90 0.17 4.54 -10.59
CA VAL A 90 0.13 3.07 -10.65
C VAL A 90 0.03 2.54 -12.10
N PRO A 91 -0.92 2.98 -12.95
CA PRO A 91 -0.97 2.50 -14.32
C PRO A 91 0.20 2.98 -15.16
N ALA A 92 0.71 4.20 -14.94
CA ALA A 92 1.89 4.69 -15.66
C ALA A 92 3.14 3.85 -15.32
N GLY A 93 3.36 3.54 -14.04
CA GLY A 93 4.43 2.64 -13.60
C GLY A 93 4.28 1.22 -14.17
N ALA A 94 3.05 0.70 -14.24
CA ALA A 94 2.77 -0.61 -14.83
C ALA A 94 3.09 -0.65 -16.33
N VAL A 95 2.72 0.38 -17.09
CA VAL A 95 3.01 0.49 -18.53
C VAL A 95 4.52 0.58 -18.76
N VAL A 96 5.22 1.43 -17.99
CA VAL A 96 6.68 1.57 -18.09
C VAL A 96 7.38 0.26 -17.73
N GLY A 97 6.92 -0.43 -16.68
CA GLY A 97 7.46 -1.74 -16.28
C GLY A 97 7.24 -2.84 -17.32
N LEU A 98 6.08 -2.87 -17.98
CA LEU A 98 5.79 -3.81 -19.07
C LEU A 98 6.66 -3.56 -20.31
N ILE A 99 6.84 -2.29 -20.68
CA ILE A 99 7.70 -1.92 -21.82
C ILE A 99 9.17 -2.27 -21.51
N ALA A 100 9.65 -1.94 -20.31
CA ALA A 100 11.00 -2.30 -19.88
C ALA A 100 11.22 -3.82 -19.82
N GLY A 101 10.22 -4.58 -19.34
CA GLY A 101 10.28 -6.04 -19.29
C GLY A 101 10.09 -6.76 -20.63
N ALA A 102 9.57 -6.07 -21.66
CA ALA A 102 9.47 -6.59 -23.01
C ALA A 102 10.74 -6.34 -23.84
N ILE A 103 11.54 -5.33 -23.48
CA ILE A 103 12.77 -4.94 -24.18
C ILE A 103 14.01 -5.65 -23.62
N VAL A 104 14.02 -5.97 -22.32
CA VAL A 104 15.12 -6.65 -21.60
C VAL A 104 14.63 -7.96 -21.05
#